data_AF-A0A843FGE8-F1
#
_entry.id   AF-A0A843FGE8-F1
#
_cell.length_a   1.000
_cell.length_b   1.000
_cell.length_c   1.000
_cell.angle_alpha   90.00
_cell.angle_beta   90.00
_cell.angle_gamma   90.00
#
_symmetry.space_group_name_H-M   'P 1'
#
loop_
_entity.id
_entity.type
_entity.pdbx_description
1 polymer ?
#
loop_
_entity_poly.entity_id
_entity_poly.type
_entity_poly.pdbx_seq_one_letter_code
_entity_poly.pdbx_strand_id
1 'polypeptide(L)'
;MHWADVIAKDIASKCDKPLIATGISPSGEIHVGSLREAITGESVRSALEALGKDVKLIYLVDDFDPLRKRYEFLPEEYEKYVNMPLSDIPCPCGKHKSYAHHYVEPFINAMKACDVRC
;
A
#
# COMPACT_ATOMS: atom_id res chain seq x y z
N MET A 1 15.64 -20.83 -10.76
CA MET A 1 14.20 -20.52 -10.81
C MET A 1 13.82 -19.97 -9.45
N HIS A 2 13.41 -18.71 -9.40
CA HIS A 2 13.05 -18.00 -8.18
C HIS A 2 11.58 -18.29 -7.81
N TRP A 3 11.17 -18.06 -6.56
CA TRP A 3 9.80 -18.33 -6.11
C TRP A 3 8.75 -17.54 -6.92
N ALA A 4 9.07 -16.31 -7.31
CA ALA A 4 8.20 -15.46 -8.12
C ALA A 4 7.97 -16.05 -9.52
N ASP A 5 9.00 -16.66 -10.13
CA ASP A 5 8.89 -17.32 -11.44
C ASP A 5 7.91 -18.50 -11.40
N VAL A 6 7.91 -19.25 -10.29
CA VAL A 6 7.03 -20.41 -10.11
C VAL A 6 5.57 -19.94 -10.04
N ILE A 7 5.30 -18.90 -9.25
CA ILE A 7 3.97 -18.30 -9.13
C ILE A 7 3.53 -17.70 -10.46
N ALA A 8 4.40 -16.94 -11.12
CA ALA A 8 4.10 -16.29 -12.39
C ALA A 8 3.75 -17.31 -13.49
N LYS A 9 4.47 -18.45 -13.57
CA LYS A 9 4.14 -19.52 -14.53
C LYS A 9 2.78 -20.14 -14.27
N ASP A 10 2.45 -20.39 -13.01
CA ASP A 10 1.13 -20.92 -12.64
C ASP A 10 0.01 -19.95 -13.04
N ILE A 11 0.16 -18.67 -12.71
CA ILE A 11 -0.80 -17.62 -13.08
C ILE A 11 -0.89 -17.47 -14.61
N ALA A 12 0.24 -17.43 -15.31
CA ALA A 12 0.30 -17.26 -16.76
C ALA A 12 -0.41 -18.40 -17.53
N SER A 13 -0.50 -19.59 -16.94
CA SER A 13 -1.22 -20.73 -17.52
C SER A 13 -2.74 -20.63 -17.39
N LYS A 14 -3.24 -19.78 -16.47
CA LYS A 14 -4.66 -19.67 -16.10
C LYS A 14 -5.27 -18.32 -16.45
N CYS A 15 -4.46 -17.29 -16.64
CA CYS A 15 -4.90 -15.91 -16.82
C CYS A 15 -4.12 -15.22 -17.94
N ASP A 16 -4.84 -14.66 -18.91
CA ASP A 16 -4.24 -13.93 -20.03
C ASP A 16 -3.85 -12.49 -19.65
N LYS A 17 -4.64 -11.87 -18.78
CA LYS A 17 -4.43 -10.49 -18.30
C LYS A 17 -4.47 -10.44 -16.77
N PRO A 18 -3.39 -10.84 -16.09
CA PRO A 18 -3.37 -10.92 -14.64
C PRO A 18 -3.51 -9.54 -13.99
N LEU A 19 -4.29 -9.49 -12.91
CA LEU A 19 -4.40 -8.36 -12.02
C LEU A 19 -3.87 -8.75 -10.64
N ILE A 20 -2.89 -8.01 -10.15
CA ILE A 20 -2.35 -8.14 -8.80
C ILE A 20 -2.84 -6.93 -8.00
N ALA A 21 -3.32 -7.16 -6.79
CA ALA A 21 -3.72 -6.12 -5.86
C ALA A 21 -2.96 -6.28 -4.54
N THR A 22 -2.49 -5.17 -4.01
CA THR A 22 -1.94 -5.04 -2.66
C THR A 22 -2.66 -3.89 -1.96
N GLY A 23 -2.69 -3.87 -0.63
CA GLY A 23 -3.44 -2.87 0.12
C GLY A 23 -2.73 -2.38 1.37
N ILE A 24 -3.06 -1.15 1.78
CA ILE A 24 -2.61 -0.59 3.05
C ILE A 24 -3.61 0.40 3.63
N SER A 25 -3.83 0.31 4.94
CA SER A 25 -4.54 1.33 5.70
C SER A 25 -3.54 2.31 6.33
N PRO A 26 -3.54 3.60 5.98
CA PRO A 26 -2.60 4.61 6.50
C PRO A 26 -2.99 5.08 7.92
N SER A 27 -3.22 4.14 8.82
CA SER A 27 -3.70 4.38 10.20
C SER A 27 -2.61 4.85 11.17
N GLY A 28 -1.36 4.93 10.72
CA GLY A 28 -0.19 5.34 11.48
C GLY A 28 1.08 5.09 10.67
N GLU A 29 2.25 5.10 11.32
CA GLU A 29 3.52 4.82 10.65
C GLU A 29 3.51 3.45 9.97
N ILE A 30 3.87 3.45 8.69
CA ILE A 30 3.92 2.24 7.88
C ILE A 30 5.27 1.56 8.08
N HIS A 31 5.24 0.34 8.61
CA HIS A 31 6.43 -0.45 8.89
C HIS A 31 6.87 -1.31 7.70
N VAL A 32 8.08 -1.87 7.78
CA VAL A 32 8.68 -2.78 6.78
C VAL A 32 7.81 -3.99 6.44
N GLY A 33 6.94 -4.43 7.37
CA GLY A 33 5.99 -5.52 7.11
C GLY A 33 5.03 -5.22 5.97
N SER A 34 4.57 -3.98 5.81
CA SER A 34 3.66 -3.58 4.73
C SER A 34 4.41 -3.42 3.40
N LEU A 35 5.69 -3.04 3.46
CA LEU A 35 6.57 -3.02 2.30
C LEU A 35 6.76 -4.42 1.71
N ARG A 36 6.79 -5.46 2.55
CA ARG A 36 6.89 -6.86 2.09
C ARG A 36 5.76 -7.23 1.13
N GLU A 37 4.54 -6.76 1.39
CA GLU A 37 3.40 -7.01 0.51
C GLU A 37 3.61 -6.37 -0.87
N ALA A 38 4.00 -5.08 -0.89
CA ALA A 38 4.30 -4.34 -2.11
C ALA A 38 5.40 -5.02 -2.95
N ILE A 39 6.51 -5.39 -2.31
CA ILE A 39 7.65 -6.07 -2.96
C ILE A 39 7.22 -7.44 -3.49
N THR A 40 6.38 -8.17 -2.75
CA THR A 40 5.88 -9.48 -3.20
C THR A 40 5.03 -9.33 -4.46
N GLY A 41 4.10 -8.37 -4.47
CA GLY A 41 3.28 -8.06 -5.63
C GLY A 41 4.12 -7.65 -6.85
N GLU A 42 5.10 -6.77 -6.65
CA GLU A 42 6.01 -6.32 -7.72
C GLU A 42 6.88 -7.47 -8.25
N SER A 43 7.39 -8.34 -7.38
CA SER A 43 8.21 -9.48 -7.80
C SER A 43 7.44 -10.42 -8.73
N VAL A 44 6.17 -10.69 -8.41
CA VAL A 44 5.29 -11.51 -9.26
C VAL A 44 4.90 -10.76 -10.53
N ARG A 45 4.60 -9.45 -10.44
CA ARG A 45 4.31 -8.58 -11.60
C ARG A 45 5.46 -8.60 -12.59
N SER A 46 6.69 -8.38 -12.13
CA SER A 46 7.90 -8.39 -12.95
C SER A 46 8.13 -9.76 -13.59
N ALA A 47 7.92 -10.86 -12.85
CA ALA A 47 8.04 -12.21 -13.41
C ALA A 47 6.97 -12.49 -14.49
N LEU A 48 5.73 -12.02 -14.31
CA LEU A 48 4.67 -12.13 -15.33
C LEU A 48 4.97 -11.30 -16.59
N GLU A 49 5.49 -10.08 -16.39
CA GLU A 49 5.94 -9.20 -17.48
C GLU A 49 7.08 -9.85 -18.27
N ALA A 50 8.04 -10.50 -17.60
CA ALA A 50 9.11 -11.26 -18.23
C ALA A 50 8.62 -12.48 -19.03
N LEU A 51 7.42 -13.00 -18.72
CA LEU A 51 6.73 -14.05 -19.50
C LEU A 51 5.87 -13.47 -20.64
N GLY A 52 5.89 -12.15 -20.86
CA GLY A 52 5.15 -11.47 -21.93
C GLY A 52 3.66 -11.28 -21.63
N LYS A 53 3.23 -11.36 -20.37
CA LYS A 53 1.82 -11.13 -19.98
C LYS A 53 1.52 -9.65 -19.80
N ASP A 54 0.32 -9.24 -20.21
CA ASP A 54 -0.27 -7.92 -19.92
C ASP A 54 -0.79 -7.91 -18.47
N VAL A 55 0.11 -7.61 -17.53
CA VAL A 55 -0.15 -7.64 -16.09
C VAL A 55 -0.34 -6.22 -15.54
N LYS A 56 -1.31 -6.06 -14.63
CA LYS A 56 -1.53 -4.83 -13.87
C LYS A 56 -1.29 -5.07 -12.39
N LEU A 57 -0.60 -4.14 -11.73
CA LEU A 57 -0.48 -4.08 -10.27
C LEU A 57 -1.25 -2.87 -9.77
N ILE A 58 -2.14 -3.07 -8.81
CA ILE A 58 -2.87 -2.00 -8.13
C ILE A 58 -2.42 -1.95 -6.68
N TYR A 59 -1.99 -0.76 -6.26
CA TYR A 59 -1.69 -0.46 -4.86
C TYR A 59 -2.87 0.33 -4.25
N LEU A 60 -3.64 -0.32 -3.39
CA LEU A 60 -4.80 0.27 -2.73
C LEU A 60 -4.35 0.97 -1.44
N VAL A 61 -4.83 2.19 -1.26
CA VAL A 61 -4.69 2.93 0.00
C VAL A 61 -6.08 3.07 0.58
N ASP A 62 -6.34 2.34 1.67
CA ASP A 62 -7.63 2.33 2.36
C ASP A 62 -7.75 3.56 3.27
N ASP A 63 -7.75 4.74 2.67
CA ASP A 63 -7.84 6.02 3.37
C ASP A 63 -9.25 6.32 3.92
N PHE A 64 -10.25 5.54 3.48
CA PHE A 64 -11.62 5.65 3.97
C PHE A 64 -11.89 4.80 5.22
N ASP A 65 -10.91 4.01 5.68
CA ASP A 65 -11.01 3.33 6.96
C ASP A 65 -11.24 4.35 8.11
N PRO A 66 -11.98 3.99 9.16
CA PRO A 66 -12.17 4.87 10.30
C PRO A 66 -10.93 4.86 11.23
N LEU A 67 -10.63 6.00 11.84
CA LEU A 67 -9.74 6.04 13.01
C LEU A 67 -10.39 5.27 14.16
N ARG A 68 -9.94 4.04 14.41
CA ARG A 68 -10.60 3.11 15.37
C ARG A 68 -10.55 3.58 16.82
N LYS A 69 -9.49 4.30 17.19
CA LYS A 69 -9.25 4.88 18.51
C LYS A 69 -8.19 5.96 18.38
N ARG A 70 -8.08 6.84 19.38
CA ARG A 70 -6.90 7.70 19.50
C ARG A 70 -5.70 6.85 19.93
N TYR A 71 -4.65 6.86 19.11
CA TYR A 71 -3.38 6.23 19.45
C TYR A 71 -2.53 7.17 20.31
N GLU A 72 -1.61 6.61 21.10
CA GLU A 72 -0.77 7.38 22.04
C GLU A 72 0.14 8.41 21.34
N PHE A 73 0.54 8.13 20.11
CA PHE A 73 1.34 9.05 19.30
C PHE A 73 0.55 10.26 18.78
N LEU A 74 -0.78 10.28 18.96
CA LEU A 74 -1.64 11.38 18.54
C LEU A 74 -1.97 12.31 19.72
N PRO A 75 -2.01 13.63 19.48
CA PRO A 75 -2.51 14.60 20.46
C PRO A 75 -3.91 14.24 20.98
N GLU A 76 -4.23 14.61 22.21
CA GLU A 76 -5.53 14.32 22.84
C GLU A 76 -6.72 14.84 22.03
N GLU A 77 -6.56 15.97 21.33
CA GLU A 77 -7.59 16.55 20.47
C GLU A 77 -8.03 15.63 19.32
N TYR A 78 -7.26 14.59 18.98
CA TYR A 78 -7.63 13.60 17.95
C TYR A 78 -8.73 12.63 18.41
N GLU A 79 -9.08 12.60 19.70
CA GLU A 79 -10.20 11.80 20.21
C GLU A 79 -11.52 12.15 19.49
N LYS A 80 -11.71 13.43 19.12
CA LYS A 80 -12.92 13.88 18.40
C LYS A 80 -13.04 13.31 16.98
N TYR A 81 -11.95 12.81 16.41
CA TYR A 81 -11.90 12.26 15.06
C TYR A 81 -12.05 10.74 15.02
N VAL A 82 -12.22 10.09 16.17
CA VAL A 82 -12.47 8.64 16.24
C VAL A 82 -13.76 8.31 15.49
N ASN A 83 -13.73 7.24 14.71
CA ASN A 83 -14.75 6.81 13.74
C ASN A 83 -14.91 7.68 12.48
N MET A 84 -14.08 8.71 12.29
CA MET A 84 -14.03 9.44 11.01
C MET A 84 -13.09 8.76 10.01
N PRO A 85 -13.35 8.83 8.69
CA PRO A 85 -12.45 8.37 7.65
C PRO A 85 -11.07 9.02 7.76
N LEU A 86 -9.97 8.26 7.62
CA LEU A 86 -8.61 8.81 7.71
C LEU A 86 -8.33 9.92 6.69
N SER A 87 -9.02 9.91 5.55
CA SER A 87 -8.96 10.95 4.51
C SER A 87 -9.57 12.28 4.95
N ASP A 88 -10.53 12.27 5.87
CA ASP A 88 -11.24 13.45 6.38
C ASP A 88 -10.58 14.05 7.65
N ILE A 89 -9.61 13.35 8.24
CA ILE A 89 -8.91 13.79 9.45
C ILE A 89 -7.74 14.72 9.07
N PRO A 90 -7.52 15.85 9.77
CA PRO A 90 -6.40 16.74 9.48
C PRO A 90 -5.03 16.10 9.75
N CYS A 91 -3.98 16.53 9.04
CA CYS A 91 -2.61 16.07 9.31
C CYS A 91 -2.19 16.46 10.74
N PRO A 92 -1.65 15.53 11.56
CA PRO A 92 -1.10 15.88 12.88
C PRO A 92 0.07 16.85 12.80
N CYS A 93 0.72 16.93 11.65
CA CYS A 93 1.84 17.81 11.34
C CYS A 93 1.47 19.20 10.79
N GLY A 94 0.21 19.41 10.37
CA GLY A 94 -0.25 20.62 9.68
C GLY A 94 0.30 20.86 8.25
N LYS A 95 1.06 19.94 7.66
CA LYS A 95 1.75 20.10 6.35
C LYS A 95 1.18 19.27 5.19
N HIS A 96 0.44 18.19 5.48
CA HIS A 96 -0.16 17.32 4.46
C HIS A 96 -1.66 17.56 4.34
N LYS A 97 -2.26 17.10 3.24
CA LYS A 97 -3.70 17.27 2.94
C LYS A 97 -4.61 16.64 4.00
N SER A 98 -4.23 15.48 4.53
CA SER A 98 -5.00 14.71 5.51
C SER A 98 -4.07 13.83 6.35
N TYR A 99 -4.64 13.20 7.39
CA TYR A 99 -4.01 12.16 8.18
C TYR A 99 -3.53 11.01 7.30
N ALA A 100 -4.41 10.49 6.42
CA ALA A 100 -4.05 9.44 5.48
C ALA A 100 -2.85 9.84 4.60
N HIS A 101 -2.85 11.06 4.07
CA HIS A 101 -1.76 11.54 3.22
C HIS A 101 -0.43 11.63 3.99
N HIS A 102 -0.47 12.05 5.26
CA HIS A 102 0.72 12.15 6.12
C HIS A 102 1.45 10.82 6.26
N TYR A 103 0.71 9.74 6.49
CA TYR A 103 1.30 8.43 6.76
C TYR A 103 1.64 7.66 5.50
N VAL A 104 0.90 7.85 4.41
CA VAL A 104 1.17 7.13 3.14
C VAL A 104 2.32 7.72 2.34
N GLU A 105 2.58 9.03 2.41
CA GLU A 105 3.60 9.69 1.58
C GLU A 105 5.02 9.12 1.79
N PRO A 106 5.51 8.90 3.03
CA PRO A 106 6.82 8.28 3.26
C PRO A 106 6.91 6.88 2.64
N PHE A 107 5.82 6.12 2.69
CA PHE A 107 5.76 4.78 2.14
C PHE A 107 5.81 4.79 0.60
N ILE A 108 5.07 5.70 -0.05
CA ILE A 108 5.14 5.89 -1.50
C ILE A 108 6.57 6.27 -1.93
N ASN A 109 7.24 7.13 -1.17
CA ASN A 109 8.62 7.52 -1.44
C ASN A 109 9.58 6.32 -1.29
N ALA A 110 9.37 5.47 -0.29
CA ALA A 110 10.14 4.25 -0.11
C ALA A 110 9.94 3.26 -1.26
N MET A 111 8.69 3.06 -1.72
CA MET A 111 8.40 2.22 -2.89
C MET A 111 9.13 2.70 -4.14
N LYS A 112 9.09 4.02 -4.41
CA LYS A 112 9.81 4.63 -5.53
C LYS A 112 11.33 4.45 -5.41
N ALA A 113 11.89 4.60 -4.22
CA ALA A 113 13.32 4.37 -3.98
C ALA A 113 13.75 2.92 -4.20
N CYS A 114 12.82 1.97 -4.05
CA CYS A 114 13.03 0.54 -4.32
C CYS A 114 12.70 0.14 -5.77
N ASP A 115 12.42 1.08 -6.68
CA ASP A 115 11.99 0.84 -8.06
C ASP A 115 10.72 -0.05 -8.17
N VAL A 116 9.85 0.01 -7.15
CA VAL A 116 8.54 -0.64 -7.21
C VAL A 116 7.64 0.19 -8.10
N ARG A 117 7.13 -0.43 -9.17
CA ARG A 117 6.26 0.22 -10.16
C ARG A 117 4.81 0.19 -9.69
N CYS A 118 4.47 1.15 -8.83
CA CYS A 118 3.12 1.45 -8.36
C CYS A 118 2.50 2.65 -9.10
#